data_AF-I4EL45-F1
#
_entry.id   AF-I4EL45-F1
#
_cell.length_a   1.000
_cell.length_b   1.000
_cell.length_c   1.000
_cell.angle_alpha   90.00
_cell.angle_beta   90.00
_cell.angle_gamma   90.00
#
_symmetry.space_group_name_H-M   'P 1'
#
loop_
_entity.id
_entity.type
_entity.pdbx_description
1 polymer ?
#
loop_
_entity_poly.entity_id
_entity_poly.type
_entity_poly.pdbx_seq_one_letter_code
_entity_poly.pdbx_strand_id
1 'polypeptide(L)'
;MRSLLISLLAFLLASSPLLASAAPIGADMIAPASANWSQHLEVFKTMGATSARYRLDPRFAPRPQEQLPQLIAAGATTIVLQIRACPNAAEIRADLTPALPVVERYRNVTWLVEVGNEPDIEGCNAGQVKRNLLDIRKQTQDLNRPGMRWIVSLPTIVAYNQYLLNDGQIEAAYDGLALHRYGSFSLDEQNDIGRAYDWVLANTRKPIWVTEVGIHSGELSKVERAERIVDWASRLPAKVQAVIVFAVTDTFDQRWPTYVVDLEFAKAFAQAQTPKGCRYFPETRFYLCHGFRTYWEKHGGLAMFGYPITPEYSENGYVVQWFERQRFEYHPENKPPYDILLGRLGAEILKWDRRGS
;
A
#
# COMPACT_ATOMS: atom_id res chain seq x y z
N MET A 1 4.17 -16.72 28.67
CA MET A 1 4.10 -17.89 27.77
C MET A 1 2.76 -18.07 27.05
N ARG A 2 1.60 -17.67 27.61
CA ARG A 2 0.26 -17.84 26.99
C ARG A 2 -0.01 -16.98 25.74
N SER A 3 0.39 -15.71 25.69
CA SER A 3 0.32 -14.91 24.44
C SER A 3 1.23 -15.45 23.34
N LEU A 4 2.40 -16.02 23.70
CA LEU A 4 3.35 -16.51 22.71
C LEU A 4 2.82 -17.70 21.90
N LEU A 5 2.03 -18.61 22.49
CA LEU A 5 1.52 -19.78 21.78
C LEU A 5 0.37 -19.45 20.83
N ILE A 6 -0.56 -18.56 21.23
CA ILE A 6 -1.66 -18.10 20.36
C ILE A 6 -1.10 -17.25 19.22
N SER A 7 -0.09 -16.41 19.50
CA SER A 7 0.64 -15.68 18.46
C SER A 7 1.43 -16.60 17.51
N LEU A 8 1.98 -17.74 17.99
CA LEU A 8 2.65 -18.73 17.13
C LEU A 8 1.67 -19.46 16.21
N LEU A 9 0.46 -19.77 16.71
CA LEU A 9 -0.59 -20.45 15.94
C LEU A 9 -1.21 -19.52 14.88
N ALA A 10 -1.42 -18.24 15.21
CA ALA A 10 -1.86 -17.22 14.27
C ALA A 10 -0.86 -17.01 13.11
N PHE A 11 0.44 -17.18 13.37
CA PHE A 11 1.49 -17.10 12.35
C PHE A 11 1.50 -18.31 11.40
N LEU A 12 1.04 -19.47 11.85
CA LEU A 12 1.02 -20.72 11.06
C LEU A 12 -0.27 -20.90 10.23
N LEU A 13 -1.38 -20.27 10.63
CA LEU A 13 -2.71 -20.45 10.00
C LEU A 13 -3.04 -19.42 8.90
N ALA A 14 -2.12 -18.51 8.56
CA ALA A 14 -2.29 -17.49 7.51
C ALA A 14 -2.32 -18.04 6.06
N SER A 15 -2.49 -19.36 5.88
CA SER A 15 -2.51 -20.02 4.57
C SER A 15 -3.91 -20.53 4.23
N SER A 16 -4.89 -19.63 4.19
CA SER A 16 -6.19 -19.87 3.52
C SER A 16 -6.29 -19.01 2.26
N PRO A 17 -6.61 -19.58 1.07
CA PRO A 17 -6.57 -18.89 -0.21
C PRO A 17 -7.89 -18.19 -0.54
N LEU A 18 -8.40 -17.36 0.38
CA LEU A 18 -9.61 -16.57 0.15
C LEU A 18 -9.25 -15.09 0.24
N LEU A 19 -9.32 -14.42 -0.91
CA LEU A 19 -8.82 -13.09 -1.25
C LEU A 19 -7.34 -13.13 -1.67
N ALA A 20 -7.09 -13.10 -2.98
CA ALA A 20 -5.84 -12.54 -3.47
C ALA A 20 -5.69 -11.18 -2.78
N SER A 21 -4.66 -11.02 -1.93
CA SER A 21 -4.43 -9.75 -1.24
C SER A 21 -4.38 -8.68 -2.32
N ALA A 22 -5.30 -7.72 -2.27
CA ALA A 22 -5.24 -6.54 -3.12
C ALA A 22 -3.83 -5.94 -3.01
N ALA A 23 -3.34 -5.37 -4.10
CA ALA A 23 -2.03 -4.74 -4.11
C ALA A 23 -1.94 -3.75 -2.93
N PRO A 24 -0.87 -3.80 -2.10
CA PRO A 24 -0.70 -2.89 -0.98
C PRO A 24 -0.96 -1.44 -1.38
N ILE A 25 -1.79 -0.75 -0.60
CA ILE A 25 -2.11 0.64 -0.88
C ILE A 25 -1.12 1.57 -0.19
N GLY A 26 -0.83 2.68 -0.85
CA GLY A 26 0.02 3.74 -0.36
C GLY A 26 -0.51 5.14 -0.62
N ALA A 27 0.28 6.11 -0.16
CA ALA A 27 0.05 7.53 -0.38
C ALA A 27 1.32 8.22 -0.89
N ASP A 28 1.16 9.16 -1.82
CA ASP A 28 2.24 10.03 -2.28
C ASP A 28 2.41 11.20 -1.29
N MET A 29 3.57 11.25 -0.64
CA MET A 29 3.91 12.19 0.43
C MET A 29 4.67 13.38 -0.18
N ILE A 30 3.94 14.38 -0.67
CA ILE A 30 4.49 15.54 -1.40
C ILE A 30 5.08 16.62 -0.49
N ALA A 31 4.92 16.48 0.83
CA ALA A 31 5.34 17.52 1.77
C ALA A 31 6.64 17.23 2.57
N PRO A 32 7.81 17.05 1.91
CA PRO A 32 9.08 16.96 2.62
C PRO A 32 9.51 18.23 3.40
N ALA A 33 8.93 19.41 3.17
CA ALA A 33 9.28 20.66 3.88
C ALA A 33 8.16 21.38 4.66
N SER A 34 6.96 20.81 4.75
CA SER A 34 5.85 21.46 5.46
C SER A 34 6.00 21.40 6.99
N ALA A 35 5.47 22.41 7.68
CA ALA A 35 5.26 22.39 9.13
C ALA A 35 4.14 21.39 9.56
N ASN A 36 3.31 20.92 8.61
CA ASN A 36 2.17 20.03 8.86
C ASN A 36 2.51 18.54 8.71
N TRP A 37 3.78 18.16 8.74
CA TRP A 37 4.20 16.77 8.55
C TRP A 37 3.47 15.77 9.48
N SER A 38 3.19 16.16 10.73
CA SER A 38 2.41 15.33 11.66
C SER A 38 0.98 15.05 11.17
N GLN A 39 0.33 16.02 10.54
CA GLN A 39 -0.99 15.87 9.94
C GLN A 39 -0.92 14.94 8.71
N HIS A 40 0.13 15.04 7.90
CA HIS A 40 0.33 14.13 6.76
C HIS A 40 0.53 12.68 7.23
N LEU A 41 1.27 12.46 8.32
CA LEU A 41 1.36 11.13 8.95
C LEU A 41 0.01 10.65 9.49
N GLU A 42 -0.85 11.54 9.97
CA GLU A 42 -2.22 11.19 10.38
C GLU A 42 -3.07 10.74 9.19
N VAL A 43 -3.01 11.46 8.08
CA VAL A 43 -3.66 11.07 6.81
C VAL A 43 -3.18 9.70 6.35
N PHE A 44 -1.86 9.49 6.31
CA PHE A 44 -1.24 8.21 5.95
C PHE A 44 -1.75 7.05 6.81
N LYS A 45 -1.74 7.22 8.15
CA LYS A 45 -2.25 6.22 9.09
C LYS A 45 -3.75 5.97 8.90
N THR A 46 -4.51 7.04 8.72
CA THR A 46 -5.97 6.98 8.58
C THR A 46 -6.38 6.23 7.33
N MET A 47 -5.62 6.36 6.23
CA MET A 47 -5.83 5.56 5.02
C MET A 47 -5.59 4.06 5.21
N GLY A 48 -4.91 3.64 6.27
CA GLY A 48 -4.39 2.29 6.40
C GLY A 48 -3.25 2.01 5.41
N ALA A 49 -2.54 3.04 4.95
CA ALA A 49 -1.48 2.91 3.97
C ALA A 49 -0.26 2.17 4.55
N THR A 50 0.36 1.31 3.75
CA THR A 50 1.63 0.62 4.10
C THR A 50 2.75 0.93 3.12
N SER A 51 2.43 1.50 1.96
CA SER A 51 3.39 1.98 0.97
C SER A 51 3.45 3.51 1.01
N ALA A 52 4.63 4.11 1.06
CA ALA A 52 4.79 5.56 0.97
C ALA A 52 5.64 5.91 -0.23
N ARG A 53 5.22 6.89 -1.04
CA ARG A 53 6.11 7.53 -2.00
C ARG A 53 6.59 8.84 -1.42
N TYR A 54 7.91 8.99 -1.29
CA TYR A 54 8.55 10.09 -0.59
C TYR A 54 9.46 10.82 -1.59
N ARG A 55 9.15 12.10 -1.83
CA ARG A 55 9.87 12.92 -2.82
C ARG A 55 11.22 13.37 -2.26
N LEU A 56 12.30 12.93 -2.91
CA LEU A 56 13.67 13.39 -2.64
C LEU A 56 14.08 14.59 -3.51
N ASP A 57 13.22 15.01 -4.44
CA ASP A 57 13.47 16.19 -5.26
C ASP A 57 13.70 17.45 -4.38
N PRO A 58 14.85 18.13 -4.52
CA PRO A 58 15.23 19.27 -3.69
C PRO A 58 14.23 20.43 -3.71
N ARG A 59 13.38 20.56 -4.76
CA ARG A 59 12.31 21.56 -4.83
C ARG A 59 11.33 21.47 -3.67
N PHE A 60 11.23 20.31 -3.04
CA PHE A 60 10.36 20.07 -1.90
C PHE A 60 11.11 20.06 -0.55
N ALA A 61 12.41 20.40 -0.53
CA ALA A 61 13.28 20.50 0.64
C ALA A 61 13.15 19.33 1.65
N PRO A 62 13.46 18.10 1.23
CA PRO A 62 13.29 16.90 2.05
C PRO A 62 14.23 16.78 3.24
N ARG A 63 13.72 16.19 4.33
CA ARG A 63 14.46 15.85 5.56
C ARG A 63 14.43 14.34 5.83
N PRO A 64 15.03 13.49 4.97
CA PRO A 64 14.82 12.05 5.01
C PRO A 64 15.30 11.39 6.32
N GLN A 65 16.36 11.91 6.95
CA GLN A 65 16.87 11.38 8.22
C GLN A 65 15.90 11.57 9.39
N GLU A 66 15.03 12.59 9.34
CA GLU A 66 14.01 12.87 10.34
C GLU A 66 12.67 12.20 9.97
N GLN A 67 12.26 12.36 8.72
CA GLN A 67 10.90 12.05 8.27
C GLN A 67 10.70 10.56 7.93
N LEU A 68 11.68 9.89 7.33
CA LEU A 68 11.56 8.47 6.99
C LEU A 68 11.38 7.59 8.24
N PRO A 69 12.13 7.77 9.35
CA PRO A 69 11.84 7.06 10.60
C PRO A 69 10.41 7.26 11.11
N GLN A 70 9.85 8.46 10.96
CA GLN A 70 8.49 8.76 11.40
C GLN A 70 7.44 8.10 10.50
N LEU A 71 7.66 8.04 9.18
CA LEU A 71 6.83 7.27 8.24
C LEU A 71 6.85 5.76 8.57
N ILE A 72 8.03 5.21 8.88
CA ILE A 72 8.18 3.81 9.28
C ILE A 72 7.43 3.56 10.59
N ALA A 73 7.57 4.45 11.58
CA ALA A 73 6.82 4.38 12.83
C ALA A 73 5.30 4.51 12.62
N ALA A 74 4.87 5.23 11.58
CA ALA A 74 3.47 5.33 11.16
C ALA A 74 2.95 4.08 10.43
N GLY A 75 3.80 3.09 10.15
CA GLY A 75 3.41 1.81 9.57
C GLY A 75 3.89 1.55 8.15
N ALA A 76 4.70 2.44 7.56
CA ALA A 76 5.25 2.21 6.23
C ALA A 76 6.20 1.00 6.22
N THR A 77 5.89 0.00 5.39
CA THR A 77 6.70 -1.20 5.16
C THR A 77 7.36 -1.20 3.78
N THR A 78 6.85 -0.38 2.85
CA THR A 78 7.43 -0.13 1.54
C THR A 78 7.59 1.37 1.35
N ILE A 79 8.79 1.83 0.98
CA ILE A 79 9.06 3.25 0.73
C ILE A 79 9.68 3.42 -0.65
N VAL A 80 9.02 4.20 -1.48
CA VAL A 80 9.49 4.66 -2.78
C VAL A 80 10.19 6.00 -2.59
N LEU A 81 11.51 6.01 -2.74
CA LEU A 81 12.34 7.19 -2.77
C LEU A 81 12.29 7.75 -4.19
N GLN A 82 11.41 8.74 -4.39
CA GLN A 82 11.18 9.33 -5.70
C GLN A 82 12.23 10.38 -6.02
N ILE A 83 12.91 10.22 -7.16
CA ILE A 83 13.89 11.16 -7.68
C ILE A 83 13.27 12.02 -8.77
N ARG A 84 13.75 13.26 -8.91
CA ARG A 84 13.35 14.27 -9.90
C ARG A 84 13.10 13.73 -11.32
N ALA A 85 12.29 14.44 -12.10
CA ALA A 85 11.68 13.94 -13.34
C ALA A 85 12.65 13.43 -14.42
N CYS A 86 13.73 14.17 -14.66
CA CYS A 86 14.70 13.85 -15.71
C CYS A 86 16.14 13.91 -15.18
N PRO A 87 16.50 13.01 -14.25
CA PRO A 87 17.75 13.11 -13.55
C PRO A 87 18.93 12.65 -14.43
N ASN A 88 20.13 13.06 -14.05
CA ASN A 88 21.39 12.42 -14.42
C ASN A 88 22.02 11.70 -13.19
N ALA A 89 23.14 11.01 -13.39
CA ALA A 89 23.78 10.22 -12.33
C ALA A 89 24.26 11.05 -11.13
N ALA A 90 24.76 12.28 -11.35
CA ALA A 90 25.22 13.15 -10.27
C ALA A 90 24.05 13.64 -9.42
N GLU A 91 22.91 13.93 -10.07
CA GLU A 91 21.67 14.33 -9.42
C GLU A 91 21.06 13.21 -8.58
N ILE A 92 21.01 11.98 -9.11
CA ILE A 92 20.60 10.78 -8.36
C ILE A 92 21.43 10.64 -7.08
N ARG A 93 22.75 10.80 -7.21
CA ARG A 93 23.67 10.69 -6.08
C ARG A 93 23.39 11.77 -5.04
N ALA A 94 23.20 13.01 -5.46
CA ALA A 94 22.91 14.12 -4.56
C ALA A 94 21.59 13.92 -3.79
N ASP A 95 20.53 13.50 -4.49
CA ASP A 95 19.19 13.36 -3.90
C ASP A 95 19.08 12.12 -3.00
N LEU A 96 19.71 11.02 -3.38
CA LEU A 96 19.60 9.74 -2.66
C LEU A 96 20.50 9.67 -1.42
N THR A 97 21.70 10.26 -1.47
CA THR A 97 22.72 10.14 -0.41
C THR A 97 22.17 10.46 1.00
N PRO A 98 21.39 11.54 1.21
CA PRO A 98 20.84 11.86 2.53
C PRO A 98 19.92 10.79 3.13
N ALA A 99 19.30 9.95 2.30
CA ALA A 99 18.39 8.88 2.75
C ALA A 99 19.12 7.56 3.08
N LEU A 100 20.32 7.33 2.52
CA LEU A 100 21.03 6.05 2.66
C LEU A 100 21.31 5.62 4.11
N PRO A 101 21.66 6.51 5.07
CA PRO A 101 21.82 6.11 6.47
C PRO A 101 20.56 5.52 7.09
N VAL A 102 19.37 5.96 6.64
CA VAL A 102 18.09 5.42 7.08
C VAL A 102 17.84 4.06 6.43
N VAL A 103 18.08 3.94 5.12
CA VAL A 103 17.96 2.68 4.37
C VAL A 103 18.79 1.57 5.03
N GLU A 104 20.03 1.87 5.40
CA GLU A 104 20.94 0.92 6.05
C GLU A 104 20.48 0.49 7.45
N ARG A 105 19.82 1.41 8.18
CA ARG A 105 19.30 1.19 9.53
C ARG A 105 18.02 0.34 9.53
N TYR A 106 17.11 0.57 8.59
CA TYR A 106 15.79 -0.08 8.54
C TYR A 106 15.72 -1.15 7.44
N ARG A 107 16.38 -2.28 7.70
CA ARG A 107 16.51 -3.40 6.74
C ARG A 107 15.24 -4.22 6.53
N ASN A 108 14.24 -4.06 7.39
CA ASN A 108 12.93 -4.71 7.29
C ASN A 108 11.95 -3.94 6.40
N VAL A 109 12.33 -2.77 5.91
CA VAL A 109 11.55 -1.96 4.96
C VAL A 109 11.96 -2.32 3.54
N THR A 110 10.98 -2.46 2.65
CA THR A 110 11.23 -2.58 1.21
C THR A 110 11.52 -1.20 0.64
N TRP A 111 12.74 -0.96 0.17
CA TRP A 111 13.16 0.32 -0.39
C TRP A 111 13.17 0.27 -1.91
N LEU A 112 12.47 1.21 -2.55
CA LEU A 112 12.49 1.39 -4.00
C LEU A 112 13.08 2.76 -4.32
N VAL A 113 14.06 2.83 -5.21
CA VAL A 113 14.51 4.09 -5.81
C VAL A 113 13.79 4.24 -7.14
N GLU A 114 12.87 5.20 -7.22
CA GLU A 114 12.15 5.53 -8.44
C GLU A 114 12.92 6.61 -9.20
N VAL A 115 13.43 6.23 -10.37
CA VAL A 115 14.18 7.13 -11.24
C VAL A 115 13.24 7.77 -12.25
N GLY A 116 13.12 9.09 -12.16
CA GLY A 116 12.25 9.90 -13.00
C GLY A 116 10.85 10.10 -12.42
N ASN A 117 10.05 10.89 -13.12
CA ASN A 117 8.65 11.18 -12.81
C ASN A 117 7.99 11.73 -14.08
N GLU A 118 7.28 10.87 -14.83
CA GLU A 118 6.59 11.25 -16.08
C GLU A 118 7.46 12.13 -17.00
N PRO A 119 8.62 11.61 -17.46
CA PRO A 119 9.63 12.46 -18.11
C PRO A 119 9.13 13.14 -19.40
N ASP A 120 8.12 12.59 -20.06
CA ASP A 120 7.45 13.20 -21.23
C ASP A 120 6.68 14.48 -20.89
N ILE A 121 6.05 14.55 -19.71
CA ILE A 121 5.33 15.75 -19.24
C ILE A 121 6.31 16.87 -18.91
N GLU A 122 7.50 16.50 -18.43
CA GLU A 122 8.58 17.44 -18.05
C GLU A 122 9.51 17.77 -19.25
N GLY A 123 9.10 17.41 -20.47
CA GLY A 123 9.75 17.81 -21.72
C GLY A 123 10.93 16.96 -22.18
N CYS A 124 11.16 15.80 -21.55
CA CYS A 124 12.28 14.93 -21.87
C CYS A 124 11.90 13.91 -22.95
N ASN A 125 12.59 13.96 -24.09
CA ASN A 125 12.34 13.03 -25.19
C ASN A 125 12.82 11.61 -24.86
N ALA A 126 12.18 10.60 -25.46
CA ALA A 126 12.44 9.18 -25.21
C ALA A 126 13.91 8.77 -25.37
N GLY A 127 14.63 9.35 -26.35
CA GLY A 127 16.04 9.08 -26.60
C GLY A 127 16.94 9.54 -25.45
N GLN A 128 16.71 10.75 -24.96
CA GLN A 128 17.41 11.29 -23.80
C GLN A 128 17.10 10.48 -22.54
N VAL A 129 15.84 10.15 -22.29
CA VAL A 129 15.40 9.34 -21.15
C VAL A 129 16.12 8.00 -21.15
N LYS A 130 16.08 7.26 -22.27
CA LYS A 130 16.72 5.94 -22.37
C LYS A 130 18.23 6.00 -22.11
N ARG A 131 18.94 6.97 -22.70
CA ARG A 131 20.37 7.15 -22.46
C ARG A 131 20.68 7.46 -21.00
N ASN A 132 19.94 8.39 -20.39
CA ASN A 132 20.16 8.78 -19.00
C ASN A 132 19.91 7.61 -18.04
N LEU A 133 18.83 6.85 -18.22
CA LEU A 133 18.52 5.69 -17.38
C LEU A 133 19.65 4.65 -17.40
N LEU A 134 20.16 4.32 -18.59
CA LEU A 134 21.25 3.35 -18.73
C LEU A 134 22.58 3.89 -18.15
N ASP A 135 22.85 5.18 -18.31
CA ASP A 135 24.04 5.83 -17.77
C ASP A 135 24.00 5.91 -16.24
N ILE A 136 22.84 6.29 -15.67
CA ILE A 136 22.59 6.30 -14.21
C ILE A 136 22.95 4.95 -13.61
N ARG A 137 22.42 3.85 -14.15
CA ARG A 137 22.68 2.51 -13.59
C ARG A 137 24.14 2.08 -13.70
N LYS A 138 24.90 2.58 -14.67
CA LYS A 138 26.35 2.34 -14.76
C LYS A 138 27.11 3.12 -13.69
N GLN A 139 26.72 4.36 -13.42
CA GLN A 139 27.48 5.28 -12.55
C GLN A 139 27.06 5.28 -11.07
N THR A 140 25.99 4.58 -10.72
CA THR A 140 25.41 4.60 -9.35
C THR A 140 25.38 3.22 -8.69
N GLN A 141 26.19 2.27 -9.19
CA GLN A 141 26.25 0.91 -8.63
C GLN A 141 26.69 0.89 -7.16
N ASP A 142 27.51 1.86 -6.76
CA ASP A 142 27.99 2.06 -5.39
C ASP A 142 26.90 2.57 -4.43
N LEU A 143 25.79 3.10 -4.96
CA LEU A 143 24.63 3.52 -4.16
C LEU A 143 23.72 2.34 -3.77
N ASN A 144 23.91 1.15 -4.35
CA ASN A 144 23.10 -0.03 -4.03
C ASN A 144 23.23 -0.41 -2.54
N ARG A 145 22.12 -0.88 -1.94
CA ARG A 145 22.06 -1.40 -0.57
C ARG A 145 21.29 -2.72 -0.55
N PRO A 146 21.59 -3.65 0.37
CA PRO A 146 20.82 -4.90 0.49
C PRO A 146 19.34 -4.63 0.67
N GLY A 147 18.49 -5.29 -0.14
CA GLY A 147 17.04 -5.11 -0.10
C GLY A 147 16.50 -3.86 -0.80
N MET A 148 17.37 -2.97 -1.31
CA MET A 148 16.98 -1.83 -2.11
C MET A 148 16.84 -2.22 -3.58
N ARG A 149 15.76 -1.77 -4.23
CA ARG A 149 15.47 -2.04 -5.64
C ARG A 149 15.39 -0.73 -6.42
N TRP A 150 15.73 -0.77 -7.69
CA TRP A 150 15.65 0.37 -8.60
C TRP A 150 14.50 0.18 -9.58
N ILE A 151 13.61 1.16 -9.65
CA ILE A 151 12.48 1.16 -10.59
C ILE A 151 12.53 2.43 -11.45
N VAL A 152 11.89 2.38 -12.61
CA VAL A 152 11.83 3.51 -13.56
C VAL A 152 10.41 4.04 -13.63
N SER A 153 10.22 5.34 -13.39
CA SER A 153 8.96 6.01 -13.73
C SER A 153 8.87 6.14 -15.25
N LEU A 154 7.91 5.44 -15.83
CA LEU A 154 7.77 5.37 -17.28
C LEU A 154 6.94 6.54 -17.83
N PRO A 155 7.18 6.94 -19.09
CA PRO A 155 6.39 7.94 -19.79
C PRO A 155 4.90 7.62 -19.86
N THR A 156 4.08 8.68 -20.00
CA THR A 156 2.62 8.56 -20.16
C THR A 156 2.16 8.39 -21.62
N ILE A 157 3.10 8.14 -22.54
CA ILE A 157 2.85 7.99 -23.99
C ILE A 157 3.30 6.61 -24.47
N VAL A 158 2.41 5.90 -25.18
CA VAL A 158 2.66 4.54 -25.72
C VAL A 158 3.93 4.49 -26.59
N ALA A 159 4.12 5.43 -27.51
CA ALA A 159 5.27 5.43 -28.42
C ALA A 159 6.61 5.58 -27.69
N TYR A 160 6.63 6.33 -26.58
CA TYR A 160 7.83 6.48 -25.76
C TYR A 160 8.12 5.18 -25.00
N ASN A 161 7.08 4.55 -24.43
CA ASN A 161 7.22 3.25 -23.77
C ASN A 161 7.70 2.15 -24.74
N GLN A 162 7.20 2.13 -25.97
CA GLN A 162 7.71 1.25 -27.02
C GLN A 162 9.21 1.48 -27.26
N TYR A 163 9.65 2.73 -27.39
CA TYR A 163 11.06 3.03 -27.61
C TYR A 163 11.95 2.65 -26.40
N LEU A 164 11.48 2.88 -25.17
CA LEU A 164 12.22 2.55 -23.95
C LEU A 164 12.37 1.04 -23.77
N LEU A 165 11.32 0.26 -24.08
CA LEU A 165 11.25 -1.18 -23.79
C LEU A 165 11.57 -2.10 -24.98
N ASN A 166 11.70 -1.57 -26.21
CA ASN A 166 11.83 -2.37 -27.44
C ASN A 166 12.96 -3.42 -27.47
N ASP A 167 14.08 -3.15 -26.81
CA ASP A 167 15.30 -3.97 -26.84
C ASP A 167 15.63 -4.61 -25.49
N GLY A 168 14.73 -4.47 -24.50
CA GLY A 168 14.89 -5.04 -23.16
C GLY A 168 16.03 -4.43 -22.32
N GLN A 169 16.75 -3.41 -22.80
CA GLN A 169 17.89 -2.86 -22.05
C GLN A 169 17.47 -2.19 -20.74
N ILE A 170 16.36 -1.46 -20.75
CA ILE A 170 15.80 -0.83 -19.55
C ILE A 170 15.33 -1.90 -18.57
N GLU A 171 14.61 -2.92 -19.05
CA GLU A 171 14.17 -4.03 -18.21
C GLU A 171 15.37 -4.81 -17.64
N ALA A 172 16.48 -4.94 -18.36
CA ALA A 172 17.67 -5.58 -17.82
C ALA A 172 18.36 -4.74 -16.73
N ALA A 173 18.33 -3.40 -16.84
CA ALA A 173 19.05 -2.49 -15.95
C ALA A 173 18.31 -2.18 -14.62
N TYR A 174 16.99 -2.41 -14.57
CA TYR A 174 16.13 -2.06 -13.45
C TYR A 174 15.31 -3.25 -12.93
N ASP A 175 14.97 -3.21 -11.64
CA ASP A 175 14.30 -4.29 -10.92
C ASP A 175 12.78 -4.32 -11.15
N GLY A 176 12.22 -3.23 -11.68
CA GLY A 176 10.79 -3.03 -11.86
C GLY A 176 10.45 -1.72 -12.58
N LEU A 177 9.15 -1.52 -12.80
CA LEU A 177 8.62 -0.35 -13.51
C LEU A 177 7.63 0.39 -12.61
N ALA A 178 7.63 1.72 -12.69
CA ALA A 178 6.67 2.60 -12.05
C ALA A 178 5.75 3.20 -13.12
N LEU A 179 4.44 3.15 -12.89
CA LEU A 179 3.42 3.65 -13.78
C LEU A 179 2.50 4.61 -13.04
N HIS A 180 1.97 5.60 -13.75
CA HIS A 180 0.98 6.52 -13.22
C HIS A 180 -0.37 6.27 -13.90
N ARG A 181 -1.47 6.47 -13.16
CA ARG A 181 -2.83 6.28 -13.70
C ARG A 181 -3.76 7.37 -13.24
N TYR A 182 -4.25 8.15 -14.19
CA TYR A 182 -5.18 9.24 -13.94
C TYR A 182 -6.44 9.12 -14.81
N GLY A 183 -7.57 9.56 -14.26
CA GLY A 183 -8.87 9.63 -14.94
C GLY A 183 -9.72 10.79 -14.44
N SER A 184 -10.71 11.20 -15.21
CA SER A 184 -11.64 12.26 -14.81
C SER A 184 -12.70 11.71 -13.84
N PHE A 185 -13.40 10.64 -14.22
CA PHE A 185 -14.44 9.98 -13.42
C PHE A 185 -14.12 8.52 -13.08
N SER A 186 -13.22 7.88 -13.83
CA SER A 186 -12.79 6.50 -13.59
C SER A 186 -11.34 6.26 -14.03
N LEU A 187 -10.65 5.35 -13.33
CA LEU A 187 -9.34 4.82 -13.73
C LEU A 187 -9.44 3.74 -14.83
N ASP A 188 -10.64 3.43 -15.32
CA ASP A 188 -10.85 2.57 -16.50
C ASP A 188 -10.87 3.38 -17.82
N GLU A 189 -10.81 4.72 -17.75
CA GLU A 189 -10.86 5.61 -18.93
C GLU A 189 -9.66 5.45 -19.88
N GLN A 190 -9.94 5.32 -21.17
CA GLN A 190 -8.92 5.11 -22.22
C GLN A 190 -8.35 6.42 -22.78
N ASN A 191 -7.96 7.32 -21.88
CA ASN A 191 -7.13 8.50 -22.20
C ASN A 191 -5.69 8.08 -22.56
N ASP A 192 -4.84 9.03 -22.98
CA ASP A 192 -3.46 8.72 -23.38
C ASP A 192 -2.65 7.99 -22.29
N ILE A 193 -2.77 8.47 -21.05
CA ILE A 193 -2.14 7.89 -19.86
C ILE A 193 -2.61 6.43 -19.66
N GLY A 194 -3.91 6.17 -19.84
CA GLY A 194 -4.49 4.83 -19.74
C GLY A 194 -4.02 3.87 -20.80
N ARG A 195 -3.98 4.32 -22.05
CA ARG A 195 -3.44 3.51 -23.14
C ARG A 195 -1.97 3.17 -22.91
N ALA A 196 -1.17 4.12 -22.41
CA ALA A 196 0.22 3.88 -22.05
C ALA A 196 0.36 2.88 -20.90
N TYR A 197 -0.44 3.04 -19.83
CA TYR A 197 -0.51 2.12 -18.70
C TYR A 197 -0.84 0.69 -19.15
N ASP A 198 -1.94 0.51 -19.88
CA ASP A 198 -2.42 -0.81 -20.33
C ASP A 198 -1.42 -1.47 -21.29
N TRP A 199 -0.79 -0.68 -22.17
CA TRP A 199 0.25 -1.18 -23.06
C TRP A 199 1.45 -1.72 -22.27
N VAL A 200 1.97 -0.98 -21.26
CA VAL A 200 3.09 -1.49 -20.45
C VAL A 200 2.66 -2.73 -19.66
N LEU A 201 1.48 -2.72 -19.04
CA LEU A 201 0.95 -3.83 -18.26
C LEU A 201 0.88 -5.13 -19.09
N ALA A 202 0.53 -5.03 -20.37
CA ALA A 202 0.46 -6.15 -21.30
C ALA A 202 1.84 -6.61 -21.81
N ASN A 203 2.82 -5.71 -21.93
CA ASN A 203 4.07 -5.98 -22.63
C ASN A 203 5.29 -6.23 -21.72
N THR A 204 5.15 -6.10 -20.40
CA THR A 204 6.22 -6.43 -19.45
C THR A 204 5.92 -7.63 -18.56
N ARG A 205 6.98 -8.33 -18.18
CA ARG A 205 6.98 -9.35 -17.11
C ARG A 205 7.55 -8.81 -15.79
N LYS A 206 8.08 -7.59 -15.78
CA LYS A 206 8.61 -6.96 -14.58
C LYS A 206 7.49 -6.69 -13.57
N PRO A 207 7.81 -6.71 -12.26
CA PRO A 207 6.89 -6.19 -11.26
C PRO A 207 6.66 -4.69 -11.50
N ILE A 208 5.41 -4.27 -11.28
CA ILE A 208 4.96 -2.89 -11.50
C ILE A 208 4.54 -2.29 -10.17
N TRP A 209 4.90 -1.03 -9.95
CA TRP A 209 4.31 -0.19 -8.91
C TRP A 209 3.50 0.90 -9.59
N VAL A 210 2.23 1.06 -9.20
CA VAL A 210 1.46 2.22 -9.63
C VAL A 210 1.77 3.33 -8.64
N THR A 211 2.79 4.13 -8.94
CA THR A 211 3.38 5.09 -8.00
C THR A 211 2.59 6.39 -7.87
N GLU A 212 1.66 6.64 -8.78
CA GLU A 212 0.64 7.67 -8.64
C GLU A 212 -0.69 7.21 -9.26
N VAL A 213 -1.79 7.37 -8.50
CA VAL A 213 -3.16 7.27 -9.04
C VAL A 213 -4.03 8.41 -8.55
N GLY A 214 -4.96 8.86 -9.40
CA GLY A 214 -5.91 9.90 -9.01
C GLY A 214 -7.11 10.04 -9.95
N ILE A 215 -8.24 10.43 -9.36
CA ILE A 215 -9.47 10.81 -10.07
C ILE A 215 -9.76 12.28 -9.76
N HIS A 216 -9.96 13.12 -10.79
CA HIS A 216 -9.92 14.57 -10.62
C HIS A 216 -11.21 15.34 -10.95
N SER A 217 -12.28 14.69 -11.41
CA SER A 217 -13.53 15.41 -11.67
C SER A 217 -14.05 16.05 -10.38
N GLY A 218 -14.30 17.37 -10.45
CA GLY A 218 -14.89 18.13 -9.35
C GLY A 218 -16.36 17.78 -9.10
N GLU A 219 -17.00 17.03 -10.00
CA GLU A 219 -18.37 16.52 -9.83
C GLU A 219 -18.44 15.35 -8.85
N LEU A 220 -17.32 14.68 -8.58
CA LEU A 220 -17.24 13.57 -7.64
C LEU A 220 -16.81 14.06 -6.25
N SER A 221 -17.54 13.62 -5.23
CA SER A 221 -17.11 13.79 -3.85
C SER A 221 -15.77 13.09 -3.59
N LYS A 222 -15.10 13.44 -2.48
CA LYS A 222 -13.88 12.72 -2.06
C LYS A 222 -14.17 11.25 -1.76
N VAL A 223 -15.35 10.97 -1.22
CA VAL A 223 -15.83 9.61 -0.92
C VAL A 223 -15.94 8.79 -2.18
N GLU A 224 -16.64 9.27 -3.21
CA GLU A 224 -16.82 8.54 -4.47
C GLU A 224 -15.48 8.28 -5.17
N ARG A 225 -14.55 9.23 -5.11
CA ARG A 225 -13.21 9.06 -5.68
C ARG A 225 -12.41 8.00 -4.94
N ALA A 226 -12.45 8.01 -3.62
CA ALA A 226 -11.80 6.99 -2.80
C ALA A 226 -12.35 5.58 -3.10
N GLU A 227 -13.68 5.42 -3.15
CA GLU A 227 -14.35 4.17 -3.47
C GLU A 227 -13.96 3.63 -4.85
N ARG A 228 -13.95 4.50 -5.88
CA ARG A 228 -13.57 4.13 -7.25
C ARG A 228 -12.11 3.70 -7.37
N ILE A 229 -11.21 4.37 -6.65
CA ILE A 229 -9.79 4.00 -6.63
C ILE A 229 -9.61 2.62 -5.97
N VAL A 230 -10.30 2.36 -4.85
CA VAL A 230 -10.25 1.04 -4.19
C VAL A 230 -10.84 -0.06 -5.06
N ASP A 231 -11.98 0.17 -5.70
CA ASP A 231 -12.59 -0.78 -6.64
C ASP A 231 -11.61 -1.14 -7.77
N TRP A 232 -11.03 -0.12 -8.41
CA TRP A 232 -10.04 -0.32 -9.47
C TRP A 232 -8.82 -1.10 -8.99
N ALA A 233 -8.26 -0.73 -7.82
CA ALA A 233 -7.10 -1.39 -7.25
C ALA A 233 -7.35 -2.88 -6.92
N SER A 234 -8.59 -3.24 -6.55
CA SER A 234 -8.98 -4.62 -6.21
C SER A 234 -8.97 -5.57 -7.41
N ARG A 235 -9.04 -5.02 -8.63
CA ARG A 235 -9.08 -5.78 -9.90
C ARG A 235 -7.71 -5.94 -10.56
N LEU A 236 -6.65 -5.39 -9.96
CA LEU A 236 -5.33 -5.37 -10.57
C LEU A 236 -4.66 -6.76 -10.56
N PRO A 237 -3.89 -7.10 -11.61
CA PRO A 237 -3.20 -8.37 -11.68
C PRO A 237 -2.05 -8.43 -10.66
N ALA A 238 -1.70 -9.63 -10.21
CA ALA A 238 -0.67 -9.87 -9.19
C ALA A 238 0.73 -9.31 -9.52
N LYS A 239 1.02 -8.96 -10.77
CA LYS A 239 2.28 -8.29 -11.15
C LYS A 239 2.35 -6.85 -10.61
N VAL A 240 1.21 -6.22 -10.32
CA VAL A 240 1.13 -4.92 -9.65
C VAL A 240 1.38 -5.12 -8.15
N GLN A 241 2.48 -4.55 -7.67
CA GLN A 241 3.01 -4.75 -6.31
C GLN A 241 2.53 -3.70 -5.31
N ALA A 242 2.07 -2.53 -5.77
CA ALA A 242 1.44 -1.52 -4.93
C ALA A 242 0.67 -0.50 -5.79
N VAL A 243 -0.28 0.19 -5.16
CA VAL A 243 -0.98 1.35 -5.72
C VAL A 243 -0.84 2.52 -4.74
N ILE A 244 -0.34 3.66 -5.21
CA ILE A 244 -0.05 4.82 -4.38
C ILE A 244 -0.93 5.99 -4.82
N VAL A 245 -1.78 6.48 -3.90
CA VAL A 245 -2.74 7.54 -4.19
C VAL A 245 -2.05 8.91 -4.15
N PHE A 246 -2.20 9.66 -5.23
CA PHE A 246 -1.76 11.04 -5.36
C PHE A 246 -2.90 11.98 -4.89
N ALA A 247 -2.72 12.89 -3.94
CA ALA A 247 -1.51 13.24 -3.19
C ALA A 247 -1.78 13.79 -1.78
N VAL A 248 -0.98 13.37 -0.79
CA VAL A 248 -0.92 13.97 0.54
C VAL A 248 0.00 15.19 0.49
N THR A 249 -0.60 16.37 0.54
CA THR A 249 0.07 17.67 0.53
C THR A 249 -0.62 18.64 1.49
N ASP A 250 -0.04 19.82 1.69
CA ASP A 250 -0.65 20.88 2.47
C ASP A 250 -2.02 21.26 1.88
N THR A 251 -3.02 21.45 2.73
CA THR A 251 -4.40 21.75 2.29
C THR A 251 -4.53 23.09 1.55
N PHE A 252 -3.56 23.99 1.70
CA PHE A 252 -3.47 25.25 0.97
C PHE A 252 -2.62 25.16 -0.31
N ASP A 253 -2.00 24.02 -0.61
CA ASP A 253 -1.31 23.79 -1.88
C ASP A 253 -2.32 23.69 -3.03
N GLN A 254 -2.44 24.76 -3.80
CA GLN A 254 -3.40 24.87 -4.90
C GLN A 254 -2.89 24.30 -6.23
N ARG A 255 -1.75 23.61 -6.26
CA ARG A 255 -1.23 23.01 -7.51
C ARG A 255 -2.17 21.93 -8.06
N TRP A 256 -2.83 21.18 -7.18
CA TRP A 256 -3.66 20.03 -7.53
C TRP A 256 -4.90 19.91 -6.63
N PRO A 257 -5.79 20.92 -6.61
CA PRO A 257 -6.86 21.03 -5.61
C PRO A 257 -7.83 19.85 -5.64
N THR A 258 -8.01 19.21 -6.80
CA THR A 258 -8.85 18.03 -6.94
C THR A 258 -8.15 16.74 -6.52
N TYR A 259 -6.83 16.68 -6.41
CA TYR A 259 -6.13 15.44 -6.02
C TYR A 259 -5.79 15.37 -4.53
N VAL A 260 -6.08 16.41 -3.75
CA VAL A 260 -5.67 16.48 -2.34
C VAL A 260 -6.31 15.34 -1.51
N VAL A 261 -5.43 14.50 -0.98
CA VAL A 261 -5.74 13.45 0.00
C VAL A 261 -5.65 14.08 1.40
N ASP A 262 -6.79 14.42 1.96
CA ASP A 262 -6.92 14.89 3.35
C ASP A 262 -7.58 13.82 4.25
N LEU A 263 -7.91 14.20 5.48
CA LEU A 263 -8.53 13.26 6.43
C LEU A 263 -9.92 12.77 6.01
N GLU A 264 -10.69 13.56 5.25
CA GLU A 264 -11.98 13.12 4.72
C GLU A 264 -11.78 12.02 3.69
N PHE A 265 -10.93 12.26 2.69
CA PHE A 265 -10.58 11.24 1.70
C PHE A 265 -9.99 10.00 2.38
N ALA A 266 -9.06 10.17 3.33
CA ALA A 266 -8.41 9.05 4.01
C ALA A 266 -9.38 8.14 4.74
N LYS A 267 -10.37 8.71 5.44
CA LYS A 267 -11.42 7.94 6.13
C LYS A 267 -12.28 7.17 5.13
N ALA A 268 -12.71 7.82 4.05
CA ALA A 268 -13.48 7.18 2.99
C ALA A 268 -12.69 6.05 2.32
N PHE A 269 -11.39 6.28 2.09
CA PHE A 269 -10.49 5.32 1.48
C PHE A 269 -10.29 4.08 2.36
N ALA A 270 -10.08 4.25 3.66
CA ALA A 270 -10.00 3.13 4.61
C ALA A 270 -11.34 2.38 4.74
N GLN A 271 -12.46 3.11 4.71
CA GLN A 271 -13.78 2.50 4.73
C GLN A 271 -14.05 1.68 3.46
N ALA A 272 -13.67 2.19 2.29
CA ALA A 272 -13.84 1.51 1.01
C ALA A 272 -12.99 0.23 0.90
N GLN A 273 -11.80 0.20 1.51
CA GLN A 273 -10.97 -1.01 1.60
C GLN A 273 -11.56 -2.08 2.51
N THR A 274 -12.50 -1.73 3.39
CA THR A 274 -13.14 -2.70 4.27
C THR A 274 -14.16 -3.51 3.46
N PRO A 275 -14.03 -4.85 3.37
CA PRO A 275 -15.01 -5.64 2.64
C PRO A 275 -16.43 -5.40 3.16
N LYS A 276 -17.42 -5.41 2.27
CA LYS A 276 -18.81 -5.13 2.65
C LYS A 276 -19.27 -6.10 3.75
N GLY A 277 -19.86 -5.55 4.81
CA GLY A 277 -20.31 -6.32 5.97
C GLY A 277 -19.20 -6.67 6.97
N CYS A 278 -17.98 -6.18 6.76
CA CYS A 278 -16.86 -6.30 7.69
C CYS A 278 -16.60 -4.99 8.44
N ARG A 279 -15.87 -5.13 9.55
CA ARG A 279 -15.27 -4.04 10.31
C ARG A 279 -13.79 -4.34 10.51
N TYR A 280 -12.94 -3.38 10.15
CA TYR A 280 -11.49 -3.47 10.40
C TYR A 280 -11.14 -2.94 11.80
N PHE A 281 -10.21 -3.61 12.47
CA PHE A 281 -9.66 -3.18 13.75
C PHE A 281 -8.16 -2.85 13.59
N PRO A 282 -7.75 -1.57 13.55
CA PRO A 282 -6.34 -1.20 13.35
C PRO A 282 -5.41 -1.66 14.47
N GLU A 283 -5.94 -1.88 15.68
CA GLU A 283 -5.19 -2.31 16.86
C GLU A 283 -4.58 -3.71 16.68
N THR A 284 -5.32 -4.60 16.01
CA THR A 284 -4.92 -6.00 15.81
C THR A 284 -4.71 -6.36 14.34
N ARG A 285 -5.10 -5.46 13.42
CA ARG A 285 -5.03 -5.63 11.97
C ARG A 285 -5.88 -6.78 11.42
N PHE A 286 -6.94 -7.16 12.15
CA PHE A 286 -7.89 -8.18 11.71
C PHE A 286 -9.27 -7.58 11.38
N TYR A 287 -9.96 -8.25 10.46
CA TYR A 287 -11.35 -7.96 10.14
C TYR A 287 -12.28 -8.83 10.97
N LEU A 288 -13.43 -8.25 11.28
CA LEU A 288 -14.57 -8.94 11.85
C LEU A 288 -15.73 -8.83 10.88
N CYS A 289 -16.19 -9.95 10.33
CA CYS A 289 -17.13 -9.95 9.21
C CYS A 289 -18.48 -10.58 9.54
N HIS A 290 -19.48 -10.24 8.71
CA HIS A 290 -20.76 -10.94 8.59
C HIS A 290 -21.45 -11.30 9.92
N GLY A 291 -21.67 -12.60 10.17
CA GLY A 291 -22.37 -13.14 11.33
C GLY A 291 -21.63 -12.85 12.64
N PHE A 292 -20.31 -13.04 12.66
CA PHE A 292 -19.48 -12.74 13.83
C PHE A 292 -19.51 -11.25 14.19
N ARG A 293 -19.44 -10.36 13.18
CA ARG A 293 -19.61 -8.91 13.40
C ARG A 293 -20.95 -8.60 14.04
N THR A 294 -22.03 -9.12 13.45
CA THR A 294 -23.39 -8.89 13.93
C THR A 294 -23.56 -9.39 15.36
N TYR A 295 -23.02 -10.55 15.69
CA TYR A 295 -23.07 -11.12 17.04
C TYR A 295 -22.27 -10.27 18.02
N TRP A 296 -21.03 -9.91 17.69
CA TRP A 296 -20.16 -9.09 18.52
C TRP A 296 -20.81 -7.74 18.84
N GLU A 297 -21.35 -7.05 17.82
CA GLU A 297 -22.01 -5.75 17.97
C GLU A 297 -23.26 -5.82 18.86
N LYS A 298 -24.02 -6.92 18.79
CA LYS A 298 -25.26 -7.09 19.58
C LYS A 298 -25.04 -7.57 21.01
N HIS A 299 -23.91 -8.24 21.31
CA HIS A 299 -23.70 -8.92 22.60
C HIS A 299 -22.61 -8.27 23.47
N GLY A 300 -22.39 -6.96 23.32
CA GLY A 300 -21.53 -6.15 24.20
C GLY A 300 -20.16 -5.79 23.63
N GLY A 301 -19.85 -6.25 22.43
CA GLY A 301 -18.70 -5.82 21.63
C GLY A 301 -17.38 -5.81 22.39
N LEU A 302 -16.68 -4.68 22.32
CA LEU A 302 -15.31 -4.53 22.81
C LEU A 302 -15.19 -4.83 24.31
N ALA A 303 -16.19 -4.45 25.10
CA ALA A 303 -16.17 -4.68 26.55
C ALA A 303 -16.21 -6.17 26.90
N MET A 304 -17.00 -6.96 26.16
CA MET A 304 -17.19 -8.38 26.43
C MET A 304 -16.14 -9.26 25.77
N PHE A 305 -15.88 -9.04 24.48
CA PHE A 305 -15.10 -9.99 23.67
C PHE A 305 -13.68 -9.49 23.38
N GLY A 306 -13.48 -8.18 23.34
CA GLY A 306 -12.22 -7.57 22.94
C GLY A 306 -12.05 -7.50 21.43
N TYR A 307 -10.84 -7.16 20.99
CA TYR A 307 -10.48 -7.12 19.58
C TYR A 307 -10.31 -8.53 18.99
N PRO A 308 -10.59 -8.74 17.69
CA PRO A 308 -10.21 -9.98 17.02
C PRO A 308 -8.68 -10.10 17.00
N ILE A 309 -8.14 -11.29 17.30
CA ILE A 309 -6.70 -11.57 17.35
C ILE A 309 -6.25 -12.62 16.31
N THR A 310 -7.19 -13.09 15.49
CA THR A 310 -6.94 -13.95 14.32
C THR A 310 -7.83 -13.51 13.15
N PRO A 311 -7.53 -13.92 11.91
CA PRO A 311 -8.56 -13.94 10.86
C PRO A 311 -9.66 -14.96 11.21
N GLU A 312 -10.75 -14.96 10.44
CA GLU A 312 -11.67 -16.09 10.37
C GLU A 312 -10.98 -17.25 9.63
N TYR A 313 -11.02 -18.46 10.17
CA TYR A 313 -10.45 -19.66 9.55
C TYR A 313 -11.29 -20.89 9.84
N SER A 314 -11.10 -21.95 9.07
CA SER A 314 -11.79 -23.22 9.32
C SER A 314 -11.05 -24.06 10.36
N GLU A 315 -11.75 -24.46 11.41
CA GLU A 315 -11.27 -25.37 12.44
C GLU A 315 -12.35 -26.42 12.72
N ASN A 316 -11.99 -27.71 12.61
CA ASN A 316 -12.88 -28.84 12.89
C ASN A 316 -14.26 -28.79 12.18
N GLY A 317 -14.29 -28.25 10.95
CA GLY A 317 -15.52 -28.15 10.14
C GLY A 317 -16.36 -26.89 10.40
N TYR A 318 -15.94 -26.02 11.31
CA TYR A 318 -16.59 -24.75 11.61
C TYR A 318 -15.72 -23.57 11.19
N VAL A 319 -16.35 -22.42 10.90
CA VAL A 319 -15.61 -21.16 10.80
C VAL A 319 -15.41 -20.65 12.21
N VAL A 320 -14.19 -20.24 12.52
CA VAL A 320 -13.76 -19.86 13.86
C VAL A 320 -12.97 -18.55 13.81
N GLN A 321 -13.17 -17.71 14.82
CA GLN A 321 -12.32 -16.55 15.05
C GLN A 321 -12.04 -16.36 16.54
N TRP A 322 -10.80 -16.03 16.87
CA TRP A 322 -10.40 -15.71 18.23
C TRP A 322 -10.40 -14.21 18.45
N PHE A 323 -10.88 -13.83 19.63
CA PHE A 323 -10.84 -12.49 20.18
C PHE A 323 -10.01 -12.51 21.46
N GLU A 324 -9.63 -11.34 21.96
CA GLU A 324 -8.83 -11.21 23.19
C GLU A 324 -9.45 -11.95 24.39
N ARG A 325 -10.78 -12.10 24.43
CA ARG A 325 -11.49 -12.70 25.58
C ARG A 325 -12.39 -13.88 25.23
N GLN A 326 -12.59 -14.20 23.95
CA GLN A 326 -13.48 -15.29 23.57
C GLN A 326 -13.16 -15.87 22.19
N ARG A 327 -13.57 -17.12 21.94
CA ARG A 327 -13.61 -17.72 20.60
C ARG A 327 -15.04 -17.76 20.08
N PHE A 328 -15.26 -17.36 18.83
CA PHE A 328 -16.55 -17.53 18.15
C PHE A 328 -16.48 -18.70 17.18
N GLU A 329 -17.56 -19.45 17.07
CA GLU A 329 -17.74 -20.60 16.18
C GLU A 329 -19.04 -20.43 15.41
N TYR A 330 -19.00 -20.58 14.09
CA TYR A 330 -20.18 -20.55 13.23
C TYR A 330 -20.70 -21.97 12.98
N HIS A 331 -21.94 -22.22 13.42
CA HIS A 331 -22.66 -23.48 13.33
C HIS A 331 -23.85 -23.34 12.37
N PRO A 332 -23.66 -23.53 11.04
CA PRO A 332 -24.73 -23.39 10.05
C PRO A 332 -25.89 -24.38 10.23
N GLU A 333 -25.68 -25.47 10.98
CA GLU A 333 -26.72 -26.42 11.36
C GLU A 333 -27.76 -25.85 12.33
N ASN A 334 -27.43 -24.77 13.05
CA ASN A 334 -28.33 -24.09 13.96
C ASN A 334 -29.05 -22.93 13.25
N LYS A 335 -30.28 -22.63 13.69
CA LYS A 335 -31.00 -21.44 13.21
C LYS A 335 -30.53 -20.19 13.96
N PRO A 336 -30.43 -19.03 13.29
CA PRO A 336 -30.23 -17.76 13.97
C PRO A 336 -31.26 -17.53 15.08
N PRO A 337 -30.87 -16.99 16.25
CA PRO A 337 -29.55 -16.40 16.57
C PRO A 337 -28.54 -17.39 17.20
N TYR A 338 -28.77 -18.71 17.14
CA TYR A 338 -27.93 -19.74 17.79
C TYR A 338 -26.87 -20.34 16.86
N ASP A 339 -26.71 -19.77 15.68
CA ASP A 339 -25.72 -20.13 14.67
C ASP A 339 -24.32 -19.58 15.00
N ILE A 340 -24.20 -18.63 15.93
CA ILE A 340 -22.91 -18.21 16.51
C ILE A 340 -22.82 -18.73 17.94
N LEU A 341 -21.85 -19.60 18.20
CA LEU A 341 -21.58 -20.13 19.53
C LEU A 341 -20.26 -19.59 20.07
N LEU A 342 -20.20 -19.46 21.39
CA LEU A 342 -18.98 -19.08 22.09
C LEU A 342 -18.22 -20.33 22.52
N GLY A 343 -16.93 -20.37 22.22
CA GLY A 343 -16.04 -21.45 22.63
C GLY A 343 -16.08 -21.63 24.14
N ARG A 344 -16.09 -22.89 24.58
CA ARG A 344 -16.12 -23.24 26.02
C ARG A 344 -14.72 -23.16 26.62
N LEU A 345 -14.07 -22.00 26.53
CA LEU A 345 -12.67 -21.80 26.88
C LEU A 345 -12.31 -22.34 28.28
N GLY A 346 -13.20 -22.18 29.27
CA GLY A 346 -13.00 -22.75 30.61
C GLY A 346 -12.95 -24.29 30.64
N ALA A 347 -13.77 -24.97 29.83
CA ALA A 347 -13.77 -26.43 29.74
C ALA A 347 -12.58 -26.96 28.93
N GLU A 348 -12.11 -26.20 27.94
CA GLU A 348 -10.95 -26.53 27.13
C GLU A 348 -9.65 -26.43 27.93
N ILE A 349 -9.50 -25.38 28.74
CA ILE A 349 -8.37 -25.22 29.67
C ILE A 349 -8.30 -26.42 30.63
N LEU A 350 -9.44 -26.85 31.19
CA LEU A 350 -9.49 -28.03 32.09
C LEU A 350 -9.23 -29.37 31.40
N LYS A 351 -9.36 -29.46 30.07
CA LYS A 351 -8.96 -30.65 29.30
C LYS A 351 -7.47 -30.65 28.98
N TRP A 352 -6.86 -29.48 28.80
CA TRP A 352 -5.44 -29.32 28.55
C TRP A 352 -4.57 -29.60 29.78
N ASP A 353 -4.96 -29.11 30.96
CA ASP A 353 -4.26 -29.43 32.23
C ASP A 353 -4.23 -30.94 32.51
N ARG A 354 -5.27 -31.66 32.09
CA ARG A 354 -5.37 -33.13 32.24
C ARG A 354 -4.60 -33.93 31.19
N ARG A 355 -4.06 -33.30 30.14
CA ARG A 355 -3.23 -33.96 29.12
C ARG A 355 -1.74 -33.65 29.26
N GLY A 356 -1.39 -32.73 30.17
CA GLY A 356 -0.01 -32.38 30.51
C GLY A 356 0.42 -32.81 31.91
N SER A 357 -0.32 -33.74 32.55
CA SER A 357 0.06 -34.39 33.82
C SER A 357 0.57 -35.80 33.58
#